data_AF-A0A392RX17-F1
#
_entry.id   AF-A0A392RX17-F1
#
_cell.length_a   1.000
_cell.length_b   1.000
_cell.length_c   1.000
_cell.angle_alpha   90.00
_cell.angle_beta   90.00
_cell.angle_gamma   90.00
#
_symmetry.space_group_name_H-M   'P 1'
#
loop_
_entity.id
_entity.type
_entity.pdbx_description
1 polymer ?
#
loop_
_entity_poly.entity_id
_entity_poly.type
_entity_poly.pdbx_seq_one_letter_code
_entity_poly.pdbx_strand_id
1 'polypeptide(L)'
;MIYNSGEPTGSPLVIHLPGLVPYVSEKAIPYKYNATMLQDGKEVPISPLSSVVSIADSSKLLRSGRILPAFEKPTDIVKKMPVPDP
;
A
#
# COMPACT_ATOMS: atom_id res chain seq x y z
N MET A 1 16.71 38.77 -20.04
CA MET A 1 15.83 37.71 -20.59
C MET A 1 14.46 38.34 -20.77
N ILE A 2 14.02 38.55 -22.02
CA ILE A 2 12.74 39.20 -22.30
C ILE A 2 11.68 38.09 -22.41
N TYR A 3 10.73 38.06 -21.47
CA TYR A 3 9.60 37.13 -21.53
C TYR A 3 8.52 37.73 -22.43
N ASN A 4 8.21 37.03 -23.53
CA ASN A 4 7.09 37.38 -24.39
C ASN A 4 5.80 36.85 -23.74
N SER A 5 4.98 37.75 -23.20
CA SER A 5 3.70 37.45 -22.55
C SER A 5 2.52 37.39 -23.53
N GLY A 6 2.77 37.01 -24.80
CA GLY A 6 1.71 36.92 -25.80
C GLY A 6 0.70 35.84 -25.41
N GLU A 7 -0.60 36.19 -25.40
CA GLU A 7 -1.66 35.19 -25.22
C GLU A 7 -1.60 34.15 -26.36
N PRO A 8 -1.66 32.84 -26.07
CA PRO A 8 -1.68 31.82 -27.10
C PRO A 8 -3.00 31.91 -27.89
N THR A 9 -2.95 32.40 -29.13
CA THR A 9 -4.10 32.52 -30.06
C THR A 9 -4.59 31.16 -30.61
N GLY A 10 -4.40 30.06 -29.89
CA GLY A 10 -4.77 28.72 -30.33
C GLY A 10 -5.43 27.92 -29.22
N SER A 11 -6.38 27.05 -29.57
CA SER A 11 -6.95 26.09 -28.62
C SER A 11 -5.80 25.31 -27.95
N PRO A 12 -5.72 25.28 -26.61
CA PRO A 12 -4.65 24.56 -25.95
C PRO A 12 -4.72 23.09 -26.33
N LEU A 13 -3.63 22.55 -26.88
CA LEU A 13 -3.48 21.13 -27.13
C LEU A 13 -3.31 20.43 -25.78
N VAL A 14 -4.41 19.94 -25.22
CA VAL A 14 -4.39 19.21 -23.95
C VAL A 14 -4.07 17.74 -24.23
N ILE A 15 -2.88 17.30 -23.86
CA ILE A 15 -2.52 15.87 -23.92
C ILE A 15 -3.12 15.20 -22.68
N HIS A 16 -4.02 14.24 -22.89
CA HIS A 16 -4.51 13.38 -21.82
C HIS A 16 -3.63 12.13 -21.75
N LEU A 17 -2.97 11.94 -20.60
CA LEU A 17 -2.33 10.67 -20.33
C LEU A 17 -3.44 9.61 -20.18
N PRO A 18 -3.34 8.45 -20.86
CA PRO A 18 -4.24 7.35 -20.58
C PRO A 18 -4.16 7.07 -19.07
N GLY A 19 -5.33 7.03 -18.41
CA GLY A 19 -5.42 6.88 -16.97
C GLY A 19 -4.66 5.64 -16.49
N LEU A 20 -4.30 5.61 -15.20
CA LEU A 20 -3.72 4.43 -14.55
C LEU A 20 -4.58 3.22 -14.91
N VAL A 21 -4.13 2.41 -15.86
CA VAL A 21 -4.68 1.08 -16.07
C VAL A 21 -4.12 0.28 -14.91
N PRO A 22 -4.90 -0.04 -13.86
CA PRO A 22 -4.42 -0.99 -12.90
C PRO A 22 -4.09 -2.25 -13.69
N TYR A 23 -2.96 -2.88 -13.38
CA TYR A 23 -2.54 -4.10 -14.07
C TYR A 23 -3.45 -5.25 -13.60
N VAL A 24 -4.71 -5.22 -14.01
CA VAL A 24 -5.76 -6.21 -13.72
C VAL A 24 -5.90 -7.22 -14.86
N SER A 25 -4.88 -7.29 -15.74
CA SER A 25 -4.84 -8.29 -16.80
C SER A 25 -4.76 -9.68 -16.17
N GLU A 26 -5.83 -10.47 -16.28
CA GLU A 26 -5.83 -11.90 -15.93
C GLU A 26 -4.81 -12.70 -16.75
N LYS A 27 -4.28 -12.13 -17.84
CA LYS A 27 -3.21 -12.74 -18.64
C LYS A 27 -1.83 -12.65 -17.99
N ALA A 28 -1.68 -11.79 -16.98
CA ALA A 28 -0.45 -11.73 -16.21
C ALA A 28 -0.40 -12.89 -15.22
N ILE A 29 0.07 -14.04 -15.69
CA ILE A 29 0.41 -15.16 -14.82
C ILE A 29 1.77 -14.81 -14.18
N PRO A 30 1.85 -14.56 -12.86
CA PRO A 30 3.14 -14.40 -12.22
C PRO A 30 3.92 -15.70 -12.39
N TYR A 31 5.19 -15.61 -12.76
CA TYR A 31 6.06 -16.78 -12.74
C TYR A 31 6.03 -17.41 -11.35
N LYS A 32 5.64 -18.69 -11.28
CA LYS A 32 5.67 -19.45 -10.04
C LYS A 32 7.09 -19.90 -9.80
N TYR A 33 7.76 -19.32 -8.80
CA TYR A 33 9.05 -19.78 -8.33
C TYR A 33 8.94 -20.20 -6.87
N ASN A 34 9.73 -21.21 -6.49
CA ASN A 34 9.88 -21.57 -5.09
C ASN A 34 10.80 -20.52 -4.47
N ALA A 35 10.26 -19.68 -3.58
CA ALA A 35 11.08 -18.69 -2.89
C ALA A 35 12.09 -19.41 -1.99
N THR A 36 13.38 -19.16 -2.20
CA THR A 36 14.48 -19.68 -1.38
C THR A 36 15.33 -18.53 -0.84
N MET A 37 15.96 -18.74 0.31
CA MET A 37 16.89 -17.83 0.96
C MET A 37 18.19 -18.58 1.23
N LEU A 38 19.33 -17.90 1.05
CA LEU A 38 20.61 -18.45 1.48
C LEU A 38 20.77 -18.27 2.99
N GLN A 39 20.90 -19.38 3.70
CA GLN A 39 21.26 -19.43 5.11
C GLN A 39 22.57 -20.21 5.23
N ASP A 40 23.62 -19.54 5.72
CA ASP A 40 24.96 -20.11 5.86
C ASP A 40 25.51 -20.74 4.55
N GLY A 41 25.20 -20.10 3.41
CA GLY A 41 25.63 -20.57 2.08
C GLY A 41 24.82 -21.73 1.51
N LYS A 42 23.74 -22.17 2.19
CA LYS A 42 22.81 -23.20 1.70
C LYS A 42 21.46 -22.60 1.31
N GLU A 43 20.91 -23.05 0.19
CA GLU A 43 19.53 -22.69 -0.20
C GLU A 43 18.50 -23.35 0.72
N VAL A 44 17.64 -22.52 1.33
CA VAL A 44 16.57 -22.95 2.24
C VAL A 44 15.24 -22.34 1.74
N PRO A 45 14.15 -23.11 1.64
CA PRO A 45 12.86 -22.58 1.21
C PRO A 45 12.32 -21.54 2.21
N ILE A 46 11.86 -20.41 1.69
CA ILE A 46 11.16 -19.39 2.49
C ILE A 46 9.74 -19.86 2.72
N SER A 47 9.37 -20.02 3.99
CA SER A 47 7.99 -20.33 4.33
C SER A 47 7.09 -19.14 3.95
N PRO A 48 5.98 -19.36 3.23
CA PRO A 48 5.07 -18.28 2.87
C PRO A 48 4.57 -17.59 4.13
N LEU A 49 4.83 -16.29 4.25
CA LEU A 49 4.36 -15.48 5.36
C LEU A 49 2.83 -15.42 5.30
N SER A 50 2.17 -15.94 6.34
CA SER A 50 0.71 -16.06 6.41
C SER A 50 -0.03 -14.72 6.51
N SER A 51 0.68 -13.64 6.85
CA SER A 51 0.12 -12.30 6.86
C SER A 51 1.20 -11.28 6.53
N VAL A 52 0.91 -10.38 5.60
CA VAL A 52 1.67 -9.17 5.35
C VAL A 52 0.87 -8.04 5.97
N VAL A 53 1.31 -7.52 7.12
CA VAL A 53 0.67 -6.34 7.71
C VAL A 53 1.31 -5.09 7.14
N SER A 54 0.48 -4.16 6.66
CA SER A 54 0.96 -2.84 6.26
C SER A 54 1.42 -2.09 7.52
N ILE A 55 2.69 -1.70 7.55
CA ILE A 55 3.18 -0.80 8.60
C ILE A 55 2.51 0.56 8.49
N ALA A 56 2.02 0.99 7.33
CA ALA A 56 1.29 2.25 7.21
C ALA A 56 -0.09 2.20 7.89
N ASP A 57 -0.70 1.01 7.96
CA ASP A 57 -2.03 0.85 8.57
C ASP A 57 -1.94 0.68 10.10
N SER A 58 -0.85 0.07 10.57
CA SER A 58 -0.62 -0.22 11.99
C SER A 58 0.22 0.85 12.70
N SER A 59 1.16 1.46 12.00
CA SER A 59 1.93 2.59 12.52
C SER A 59 1.17 3.88 12.23
N LYS A 60 1.03 4.73 13.23
CA LYS A 60 0.48 6.09 13.07
C LYS A 60 1.47 6.99 12.32
N LEU A 61 2.30 6.45 11.42
CA LEU A 61 3.40 7.14 10.77
C LEU A 61 3.08 7.32 9.29
N LEU A 62 2.99 8.59 8.86
CA LEU A 62 2.83 8.94 7.46
C LEU A 62 4.12 8.70 6.70
N ARG A 63 4.01 8.46 5.39
CA ARG A 63 5.17 8.34 4.48
C ARG A 63 6.08 9.58 4.49
N SER A 64 5.58 10.73 4.96
CA SER A 64 6.36 11.95 5.19
C SER A 64 7.20 11.92 6.48
N GLY A 65 7.22 10.81 7.24
CA GLY A 65 7.86 10.70 8.54
C GLY A 65 7.11 11.39 9.69
N ARG A 66 5.91 11.93 9.43
CA ARG A 66 5.08 12.60 10.46
C ARG A 66 4.28 11.56 11.23
N ILE A 67 4.24 11.68 12.55
CA ILE A 67 3.40 10.84 13.43
C ILE A 67 2.03 11.50 13.54
N LEU A 68 0.97 10.77 13.16
CA LEU A 68 -0.40 11.16 13.41
C LEU A 68 -0.70 11.06 14.92
N PRO A 69 -1.36 12.07 15.50
CA PRO A 69 -1.80 11.98 16.88
C PRO A 69 -2.70 10.76 17.05
N ALA A 70 -2.59 10.10 18.20
CA ALA A 70 -3.43 8.97 18.53
C ALA A 70 -4.90 9.42 18.56
N PHE A 71 -5.66 9.11 17.51
CA PHE A 71 -7.10 9.09 17.64
C PHE A 71 -7.46 7.81 18.38
N GLU A 72 -7.91 7.94 19.61
CA GLU A 72 -8.59 6.85 20.32
C GLU A 72 -9.87 6.58 19.53
N LYS A 73 -9.82 5.60 18.63
CA LYS A 73 -11.06 5.02 18.12
C LYS A 73 -11.72 4.37 19.33
N PRO A 74 -12.97 4.70 19.70
CA PRO A 74 -13.64 4.03 20.79
C PRO A 74 -13.58 2.54 20.48
N THR A 75 -12.81 1.83 21.29
CA THR A 75 -12.82 0.38 21.34
C THR A 75 -14.22 0.03 21.80
N ASP A 76 -15.00 -0.59 20.92
CA ASP A 76 -16.22 -1.27 21.33
C ASP A 76 -15.77 -2.52 22.10
N ILE A 77 -15.34 -2.31 23.34
CA ILE A 77 -14.99 -3.37 24.28
C ILE A 77 -16.32 -3.93 24.77
N VAL A 78 -17.01 -4.69 23.91
CA VAL A 78 -18.09 -5.56 24.35
C VAL A 78 -17.44 -6.62 25.26
N LYS A 79 -17.47 -6.33 26.56
CA LYS A 79 -17.17 -7.28 27.63
C LYS A 79 -18.12 -8.46 27.49
N LYS A 80 -17.69 -9.53 26.85
CA LYS A 80 -18.31 -10.85 27.02
C LYS A 80 -17.80 -11.43 28.35
N MET A 81 -18.43 -11.04 29.45
CA MET A 81 -18.30 -11.80 30.70
C MET A 81 -18.97 -13.17 30.48
N PRO A 82 -18.33 -14.30 30.86
CA PRO A 82 -19.03 -15.58 30.93
C PRO A 82 -20.04 -15.52 32.07
N VAL A 83 -21.29 -15.87 31.77
CA VAL A 83 -22.34 -16.10 32.77
C VAL A 83 -21.97 -17.35 33.57
N PRO A 84 -21.97 -17.35 34.91
CA PRO A 84 -21.87 -18.58 35.68
C PRO A 84 -23.23 -19.28 35.68
N ASP A 85 -23.21 -20.56 35.29
CA ASP A 85 -24.39 -21.44 35.26
C ASP A 85 -24.86 -21.83 36.68
N PRO A 86 -26.16 -22.17 36.85
CA PRO A 86 -26.90 -22.13 38.13
C PRO A 86 -26.52 -23.19 39.17
#